data_AF-A0A2N1M3N3-F1
#
_entry.id   AF-A0A2N1M3N3-F1
#
_cell.length_a   1.000
_cell.length_b   1.000
_cell.length_c   1.000
_cell.angle_alpha   90.00
_cell.angle_beta   90.00
_cell.angle_gamma   90.00
#
_symmetry.space_group_name_H-M   'P 1'
#
loop_
_entity.id
_entity.type
_entity.pdbx_description
1 polymer ?
#
loop_
_entity_poly.entity_id
_entity_poly.type
_entity_poly.pdbx_seq_one_letter_code
_entity_poly.pdbx_strand_id
1 'polypeptide(L)'
;MNTHLSTKIYNFLVNAEEEHITGASVIYQGIEDDPWVSKDELRSIISQAFDISYKAIFSLRAIGVVKVNEEEPLSSAQIRSNINKLRSKLKKNTSTLYQHLFSAVNRVSTDELTWKVPLGSQVIADESDIIKKLPKQLRENFMVSIH
;
A
#
# COMPACT_ATOMS: atom_id res chain seq x y z
N MET A 1 -7.10 -5.44 -21.18
CA MET A 1 -7.77 -4.67 -20.12
C MET A 1 -9.19 -5.19 -20.04
N ASN A 2 -9.61 -5.80 -18.93
CA ASN A 2 -10.98 -6.29 -18.79
C ASN A 2 -11.89 -5.12 -18.36
N THR A 3 -12.26 -4.29 -19.35
CA THR A 3 -13.08 -3.08 -19.17
C THR A 3 -14.43 -3.37 -18.52
N HIS A 4 -14.93 -4.59 -18.69
CA HIS A 4 -16.19 -5.04 -18.13
C HIS A 4 -16.16 -5.04 -16.59
N LEU A 5 -15.08 -5.60 -16.02
CA LEU A 5 -14.93 -5.79 -14.59
C LEU A 5 -14.73 -4.47 -13.82
N SER A 6 -13.89 -3.58 -14.35
CA SER A 6 -13.72 -2.23 -13.81
C SER A 6 -15.03 -1.44 -13.85
N THR A 7 -15.82 -1.59 -14.93
CA THR A 7 -17.14 -0.93 -15.06
C THR A 7 -18.14 -1.48 -14.05
N LYS A 8 -18.17 -2.80 -13.84
CA LYS A 8 -19.05 -3.46 -12.87
C LYS A 8 -18.78 -2.96 -11.44
N ILE A 9 -17.50 -2.92 -11.04
CA ILE A 9 -17.10 -2.46 -9.71
C ILE A 9 -17.40 -0.98 -9.51
N TYR A 10 -17.10 -0.15 -10.52
CA TYR A 10 -17.45 1.27 -10.47
C TYR A 10 -18.96 1.46 -10.30
N ASN A 11 -19.77 0.76 -11.09
CA ASN A 11 -21.23 0.86 -11.00
C ASN A 11 -21.77 0.39 -9.65
N PHE A 12 -21.21 -0.69 -9.07
CA PHE A 12 -21.55 -1.12 -7.73
C PHE A 12 -21.24 -0.05 -6.68
N LEU A 13 -20.04 0.54 -6.72
CA LEU A 13 -19.63 1.60 -5.78
C LEU A 13 -20.48 2.87 -5.88
N VAL A 14 -20.96 3.20 -7.08
CA VAL A 14 -21.74 4.42 -7.33
C VAL A 14 -23.22 4.24 -7.01
N ASN A 15 -23.77 3.06 -7.25
CA ASN A 15 -25.23 2.83 -7.19
C ASN A 15 -25.68 1.95 -6.02
N ALA A 16 -24.78 1.46 -5.17
CA ALA A 16 -25.16 0.74 -3.95
C ALA A 16 -26.10 1.61 -3.09
N GLU A 17 -27.20 1.02 -2.64
CA GLU A 17 -28.16 1.69 -1.76
C GLU A 17 -27.65 1.74 -0.31
N GLU A 18 -26.69 0.88 0.01
CA GLU A 18 -26.07 0.79 1.32
C GLU A 18 -25.18 2.01 1.62
N GLU A 19 -25.40 2.63 2.78
CA GLU A 19 -24.58 3.74 3.28
C GLU A 19 -23.11 3.33 3.50
N HIS A 20 -22.85 2.05 3.72
CA HIS A 20 -21.52 1.49 3.95
C HIS A 20 -21.28 0.23 3.12
N ILE A 21 -20.16 0.20 2.39
CA ILE A 21 -19.73 -0.93 1.57
C ILE A 21 -18.43 -1.50 2.15
N THR A 22 -18.30 -2.82 2.20
CA THR A 22 -17.06 -3.47 2.67
C THR A 22 -16.10 -3.76 1.51
N GLY A 23 -14.80 -3.85 1.80
CA GLY A 23 -13.84 -4.34 0.79
C GLY A 23 -14.16 -5.76 0.30
N ALA A 24 -14.75 -6.60 1.15
CA ALA A 24 -15.15 -7.96 0.81
C ALA A 24 -16.29 -7.99 -0.23
N SER A 25 -17.28 -7.09 -0.12
CA SER A 25 -18.36 -6.98 -1.11
C SER A 25 -17.86 -6.46 -2.46
N VAL A 26 -16.86 -5.58 -2.48
CA VAL A 26 -16.20 -5.15 -3.74
C VAL A 26 -15.46 -6.31 -4.41
N ILE A 27 -14.76 -7.14 -3.63
CA ILE A 27 -14.09 -8.34 -4.15
C ILE A 27 -15.12 -9.35 -4.66
N TYR A 28 -16.20 -9.58 -3.92
CA TYR A 28 -17.29 -10.46 -4.32
C TYR A 28 -17.88 -10.05 -5.67
N GLN A 29 -18.20 -8.77 -5.84
CA GLN A 29 -18.69 -8.23 -7.12
C GLN A 29 -17.70 -8.44 -8.26
N GLY A 30 -16.40 -8.40 -7.96
CA GLY A 30 -15.34 -8.63 -8.92
C GLY A 30 -15.14 -10.09 -9.35
N ILE A 31 -15.65 -11.05 -8.58
CA ILE A 31 -15.50 -12.50 -8.86
C ILE A 31 -16.84 -13.22 -9.07
N GLU A 32 -17.94 -12.49 -9.01
CA GLU A 32 -19.30 -13.04 -9.10
C GLU A 32 -19.56 -13.72 -10.46
N ASP A 33 -19.11 -13.10 -11.56
CA ASP A 33 -19.33 -13.63 -12.91
C ASP A 33 -18.28 -14.70 -13.30
N ASP A 34 -17.05 -14.54 -12.81
CA ASP A 34 -15.97 -15.50 -12.99
C ASP A 34 -15.20 -15.70 -11.66
N PRO A 35 -15.48 -16.79 -10.92
CA PRO A 35 -14.80 -17.07 -9.67
C PRO A 35 -13.32 -17.44 -9.87
N TRP A 36 -12.89 -17.73 -11.10
CA TRP A 36 -11.52 -18.14 -11.43
C TRP A 36 -10.72 -16.98 -12.02
N VAL A 37 -10.74 -15.84 -11.34
CA VAL A 37 -9.91 -14.69 -11.68
C VAL A 37 -8.43 -14.98 -11.41
N SER A 38 -7.55 -14.60 -12.33
CA SER A 38 -6.10 -14.74 -12.11
C SER A 38 -5.64 -13.82 -10.97
N LYS A 39 -4.58 -14.20 -10.26
CA LYS A 39 -4.00 -13.38 -9.18
C LYS A 39 -3.62 -11.97 -9.64
N ASP A 40 -3.07 -11.83 -10.85
CA ASP A 40 -2.70 -10.52 -11.40
C ASP A 40 -3.91 -9.67 -11.76
N GLU A 41 -4.97 -10.29 -12.27
CA GLU A 41 -6.23 -9.61 -12.55
C GLU A 41 -6.92 -9.18 -11.24
N LEU A 42 -6.95 -10.03 -10.22
CA LEU A 42 -7.46 -9.67 -8.89
C LEU A 42 -6.67 -8.51 -8.27
N ARG A 43 -5.33 -8.54 -8.36
CA ARG A 43 -4.49 -7.44 -7.89
C ARG A 43 -4.80 -6.13 -8.62
N SER A 44 -4.95 -6.20 -9.95
CA SER A 44 -5.30 -5.04 -10.78
C SER A 44 -6.66 -4.44 -10.38
N ILE A 45 -7.66 -5.28 -10.13
CA ILE A 45 -8.99 -4.87 -9.67
C ILE A 45 -8.91 -4.12 -8.35
N ILE A 46 -8.25 -4.71 -7.36
CA ILE A 46 -8.12 -4.13 -6.02
C ILE A 46 -7.40 -2.79 -6.11
N SER A 47 -6.28 -2.73 -6.85
CA SER A 47 -5.55 -1.48 -7.06
C SER A 47 -6.40 -0.39 -7.70
N GLN A 48 -7.22 -0.73 -8.70
CA GLN A 48 -8.12 0.24 -9.34
C GLN A 48 -9.22 0.74 -8.39
N ALA A 49 -9.86 -0.15 -7.63
CA ALA A 49 -10.89 0.23 -6.66
C ALA A 49 -10.33 1.18 -5.59
N PHE A 50 -9.12 0.92 -5.11
CA PHE A 50 -8.40 1.80 -4.18
C PHE A 50 -8.07 3.16 -4.81
N ASP A 51 -7.56 3.18 -6.04
CA ASP A 51 -7.20 4.43 -6.73
C ASP A 51 -8.42 5.32 -6.99
N ILE A 52 -9.55 4.74 -7.44
CA ILE A 52 -10.82 5.46 -7.64
C ILE A 52 -11.32 6.02 -6.31
N SER A 53 -11.38 5.18 -5.27
CA SER A 53 -11.84 5.59 -3.94
C SER A 53 -10.96 6.70 -3.36
N TYR A 54 -9.64 6.57 -3.49
CA TYR A 54 -8.68 7.58 -3.06
C TYR A 54 -8.88 8.91 -3.79
N LYS A 55 -9.03 8.89 -5.13
CA LYS A 55 -9.27 10.09 -5.94
C LYS A 55 -10.59 10.78 -5.59
N ALA A 56 -11.66 10.00 -5.36
CA ALA A 56 -12.94 10.52 -4.93
C ALA A 56 -12.82 11.22 -3.56
N ILE A 57 -12.23 10.54 -2.57
CA ILE A 57 -11.97 11.11 -1.23
C ILE A 57 -11.09 12.35 -1.31
N PHE A 58 -10.02 12.31 -2.11
CA PHE A 58 -9.11 13.44 -2.30
C PHE A 58 -9.83 14.66 -2.91
N SER A 59 -10.69 14.43 -3.92
CA SER A 59 -11.48 15.49 -4.56
C SER A 59 -12.51 16.08 -3.58
N LEU A 60 -13.20 15.23 -2.82
CA LEU A 60 -14.14 15.66 -1.77
C LEU A 60 -13.44 16.44 -0.64
N ARG A 61 -12.19 16.08 -0.32
CA ARG A 61 -11.33 16.85 0.59
C ARG A 61 -10.97 18.21 0.00
N ALA A 62 -10.59 18.27 -1.27
CA ALA A 62 -10.21 19.51 -1.94
C ALA A 62 -11.34 20.56 -1.93
N ILE A 63 -12.60 20.11 -1.93
CA ILE A 63 -13.79 20.98 -1.85
C ILE A 63 -14.35 21.15 -0.42
N GLY A 64 -13.68 20.61 0.60
CA GLY A 64 -14.03 20.81 2.01
C GLY A 64 -15.26 20.06 2.51
N VAL A 65 -15.79 19.09 1.74
CA VAL A 65 -17.00 18.33 2.10
C VAL A 65 -16.69 17.25 3.14
N VAL A 66 -15.53 16.61 3.05
CA VAL A 66 -15.08 15.59 4.01
C VAL A 66 -14.23 16.24 5.09
N LYS A 67 -14.80 16.39 6.28
CA LYS A 67 -14.04 16.69 7.50
C LYS A 67 -13.44 15.38 8.02
N VAL A 68 -12.26 15.04 7.53
CA VAL A 68 -11.37 14.16 8.30
C VAL A 68 -11.02 14.95 9.54
N ASN A 69 -11.46 14.49 10.71
CA ASN A 69 -10.74 14.83 11.94
C ASN A 69 -9.28 14.60 11.60
N GLU A 70 -8.49 15.65 11.62
CA GLU A 70 -7.13 15.65 11.11
C GLU A 70 -6.39 14.46 11.74
N GLU A 71 -6.25 13.35 11.03
CA GLU A 71 -5.10 12.49 11.29
C GLU A 71 -3.93 13.36 10.87
N GLU A 72 -3.42 14.10 11.85
CA GLU A 72 -2.24 14.93 11.68
C GLU A 72 -1.20 14.04 11.00
N PRO A 73 -0.60 14.52 9.90
CA PRO A 73 0.44 13.75 9.25
C PRO A 73 1.50 13.39 10.29
N LEU A 74 2.08 12.19 10.18
CA LEU A 74 3.05 11.73 11.17
C LEU A 74 4.08 12.83 11.44
N SER A 75 4.13 13.28 12.69
CA SER A 75 5.15 14.22 13.14
C SER A 75 6.54 13.63 12.93
N SER A 76 7.56 14.48 12.80
CA SER A 76 8.95 14.03 12.68
C SER A 76 9.36 13.10 13.83
N ALA A 77 8.81 13.30 15.03
CA ALA A 77 9.03 12.42 16.18
C ALA A 77 8.41 11.03 15.98
N GLN A 78 7.20 10.94 15.46
CA GLN A 78 6.55 9.66 15.13
C GLN A 78 7.27 8.95 13.98
N ILE A 79 7.69 9.68 12.95
CA ILE A 79 8.51 9.13 11.84
C ILE A 79 9.82 8.56 12.39
N ARG A 80 10.53 9.31 13.23
CA ARG A 80 11.78 8.84 13.85
C ARG A 80 11.55 7.58 14.71
N SER A 81 10.48 7.57 15.51
CA SER A 81 10.07 6.40 16.30
C SER A 81 9.80 5.19 15.42
N ASN A 82 9.09 5.39 14.30
CA ASN A 82 8.78 4.35 13.32
C ASN A 82 10.06 3.75 12.72
N ILE A 83 10.96 4.58 12.24
CA ILE A 83 12.22 4.10 11.65
C ILE A 83 13.06 3.34 12.68
N ASN A 84 13.12 3.80 13.91
CA ASN A 84 13.84 3.08 14.97
C ASN A 84 13.19 1.71 15.28
N LYS A 85 11.85 1.63 15.32
CA LYS A 85 11.14 0.36 15.44
C LYS A 85 11.43 -0.57 14.26
N LEU A 86 11.42 -0.07 13.02
CA LEU A 86 11.75 -0.87 11.84
C LEU A 86 13.18 -1.40 11.90
N ARG A 87 14.16 -0.54 12.20
CA ARG A 87 15.57 -0.94 12.42
C ARG A 87 15.68 -2.05 13.46
N SER A 88 14.96 -1.93 14.57
CA SER A 88 14.95 -2.94 15.64
C SER A 88 14.39 -4.28 15.18
N LYS A 89 13.33 -4.29 14.34
CA LYS A 89 12.73 -5.51 13.77
C LYS A 89 13.69 -6.17 12.78
N LEU A 90 14.30 -5.37 11.90
CA LEU A 90 15.24 -5.89 10.90
C LEU A 90 16.50 -6.49 11.55
N LYS A 91 17.03 -5.82 12.58
CA LYS A 91 18.22 -6.28 13.32
C LYS A 91 18.04 -7.68 13.96
N LYS A 92 16.82 -8.04 14.37
CA LYS A 92 16.54 -9.32 15.04
C LYS A 92 16.70 -10.54 14.14
N ASN A 93 16.55 -10.37 12.83
CA ASN A 93 16.63 -11.47 11.88
C ASN A 93 18.01 -11.47 11.20
N THR A 94 18.74 -12.58 11.34
CA THR A 94 20.11 -12.73 10.86
C THR A 94 20.21 -13.22 9.42
N SER A 95 19.08 -13.47 8.74
CA SER A 95 19.10 -13.84 7.33
C SER A 95 19.72 -12.73 6.47
N THR A 96 20.36 -13.15 5.38
CA THR A 96 21.07 -12.24 4.47
C THR A 96 20.18 -11.09 3.99
N LEU A 97 18.93 -11.38 3.61
CA LEU A 97 17.98 -10.36 3.18
C LEU A 97 17.77 -9.28 4.28
N TYR A 98 17.50 -9.70 5.51
CA TYR A 98 17.24 -8.77 6.61
C TYR A 98 18.47 -7.96 7.00
N GLN A 99 19.67 -8.53 6.94
CA GLN A 99 20.92 -7.80 7.20
C GLN A 99 21.20 -6.73 6.13
N HIS A 100 20.91 -7.03 4.86
CA HIS A 100 20.97 -6.04 3.78
C HIS A 100 19.94 -4.92 3.96
N LEU A 101 18.68 -5.26 4.26
CA LEU A 101 17.63 -4.28 4.52
C LEU A 101 17.98 -3.39 5.72
N PHE A 102 18.47 -3.98 6.83
CA PHE A 102 18.91 -3.24 8.01
C PHE A 102 20.02 -2.23 7.65
N SER A 103 21.03 -2.67 6.92
CA SER A 103 22.13 -1.82 6.47
C SER A 103 21.65 -0.67 5.58
N ALA A 104 20.72 -0.94 4.67
CA ALA A 104 20.16 0.07 3.78
C ALA A 104 19.30 1.10 4.55
N VAL A 105 18.41 0.66 5.44
CA VAL A 105 17.56 1.55 6.26
C VAL A 105 18.39 2.41 7.22
N ASN A 106 19.53 1.91 7.70
CA ASN A 106 20.45 2.71 8.54
C ASN A 106 21.13 3.85 7.79
N ARG A 107 21.25 3.77 6.46
CA ARG A 107 21.83 4.85 5.65
C ARG A 107 20.84 5.96 5.32
N VAL A 108 19.54 5.72 5.55
CA VAL A 108 18.51 6.73 5.30
C VAL A 108 18.52 7.76 6.43
N SER A 109 18.69 9.03 6.06
CA SER A 109 18.49 10.17 6.97
C SER A 109 17.02 10.23 7.39
N THR A 110 16.75 10.22 8.70
CA THR A 110 15.37 10.33 9.21
C THR A 110 14.80 11.73 9.09
N ASP A 111 15.67 12.73 8.93
CA ASP A 111 15.27 14.14 8.97
C ASP A 111 14.69 14.60 7.62
N GLU A 112 14.98 13.87 6.54
CA GLU A 112 14.42 14.11 5.20
C GLU A 112 13.15 13.27 4.93
N LEU A 113 12.76 12.39 5.87
CA LEU A 113 11.59 11.55 5.71
C LEU A 113 10.31 12.32 6.03
N THR A 114 9.32 12.11 5.18
CA THR A 114 7.96 12.62 5.36
C THR A 114 6.98 11.46 5.42
N TRP A 115 5.80 11.70 5.98
CA TRP A 115 4.70 10.72 6.03
C TRP A 115 4.25 10.24 4.64
N LYS A 116 4.57 10.99 3.57
CA LYS A 116 4.27 10.62 2.18
C LYS A 116 5.18 9.52 1.64
N VAL A 117 6.35 9.32 2.25
CA VAL A 117 7.27 8.24 1.88
C VAL A 117 6.90 7.01 2.70
N PRO A 118 6.59 5.84 2.08
CA PRO A 118 6.15 4.64 2.81
C PRO A 118 7.06 4.24 3.97
N LEU A 119 8.37 4.47 3.81
CA LEU A 119 9.38 4.20 4.82
C LEU A 119 9.11 4.92 6.15
N GLY A 120 8.58 6.15 6.13
CA GLY A 120 8.20 6.90 7.33
C GLY A 120 7.12 6.22 8.18
N SER A 121 6.34 5.32 7.56
CA SER A 121 5.31 4.49 8.18
C SER A 121 5.78 3.05 8.43
N GLN A 122 7.10 2.80 8.42
CA GLN A 122 7.73 1.47 8.57
C GLN A 122 7.56 0.53 7.36
N VAL A 123 7.13 1.03 6.20
CA VAL A 123 6.91 0.20 5.01
C VAL A 123 8.09 0.31 4.06
N ILE A 124 8.71 -0.83 3.73
CA ILE A 124 9.72 -0.91 2.67
C ILE A 124 8.98 -1.28 1.38
N ALA A 125 8.77 -0.30 0.51
CA ALA A 125 8.08 -0.49 -0.76
C ALA A 125 9.00 -1.18 -1.78
N ASP A 126 8.45 -2.02 -2.67
CA ASP A 126 9.22 -2.83 -3.64
C ASP A 126 9.87 -1.96 -4.73
N GLU A 127 9.29 -0.80 -5.01
CA GLU A 127 9.81 0.24 -5.89
C GLU A 127 10.83 1.19 -5.24
N SER A 128 11.08 1.05 -3.94
CA SER A 128 12.01 1.93 -3.21
C SER A 128 13.46 1.73 -3.65
N ASP A 129 14.27 2.78 -3.49
CA ASP A 129 15.72 2.71 -3.75
C ASP A 129 16.44 1.66 -2.89
N ILE A 130 15.89 1.37 -1.70
CA ILE A 130 16.38 0.30 -0.82
C ILE A 130 16.32 -1.04 -1.54
N ILE A 131 15.18 -1.35 -2.17
CA ILE A 131 14.95 -2.64 -2.86
C ILE A 131 15.63 -2.66 -4.22
N LYS A 132 15.61 -1.56 -4.98
CA LYS A 132 16.29 -1.46 -6.29
C LYS A 132 17.79 -1.71 -6.21
N LYS A 133 18.42 -1.33 -5.10
CA LYS A 133 19.87 -1.51 -4.84
C LYS A 133 20.22 -2.88 -4.24
N LEU A 134 19.25 -3.76 -3.97
CA LEU A 134 19.53 -5.12 -3.52
C LEU A 134 20.12 -5.97 -4.67
N PRO A 135 20.99 -6.94 -4.35
CA PRO A 135 21.36 -8.01 -5.28
C PRO A 135 20.11 -8.68 -5.86
N LYS A 136 20.15 -9.04 -7.16
CA LYS A 136 19.00 -9.58 -7.91
C LYS A 136 18.25 -10.69 -7.14
N GLN A 137 18.99 -11.68 -6.64
CA GLN A 137 18.40 -12.80 -5.89
C GLN A 137 17.71 -12.37 -4.59
N LEU A 138 18.28 -11.40 -3.85
CA LEU A 138 17.66 -10.88 -2.63
C LEU A 138 16.43 -10.03 -2.93
N ARG A 139 16.47 -9.26 -4.04
CA ARG A 139 15.31 -8.52 -4.54
C ARG A 139 14.18 -9.47 -4.91
N GLU A 140 14.49 -10.53 -5.65
CA GLU A 140 13.51 -11.58 -5.99
C GLU A 140 12.95 -12.24 -4.73
N ASN A 141 13.80 -12.62 -3.76
CA ASN A 141 13.35 -13.18 -2.48
C ASN A 141 12.45 -12.22 -1.68
N PHE A 142 12.69 -10.90 -1.77
CA PHE A 142 11.84 -9.90 -1.14
C PHE A 142 10.48 -9.78 -1.82
N MET A 143 10.43 -9.86 -3.15
CA MET A 143 9.20 -9.76 -3.94
C MET A 143 8.39 -11.06 -3.93
N VAL A 144 9.03 -12.20 -3.68
CA VAL A 144 8.38 -13.52 -3.53
C VAL A 144 7.94 -13.68 -2.08
N SER A 145 6.80 -13.10 -1.73
CA SER A 145 6.06 -13.47 -0.51
C SER A 145 4.57 -13.39 -0.76
N ILE A 146 4.07 -14.33 -1.57
CA ILE A 146 2.83 -15.08 -1.34
C ILE A 146 3.03 -16.45 -2.05
N HIS A 147 3.37 -17.49 -1.29
CA HIS A 147 3.05 -18.88 -1.66
C HIS A 147 1.75 -19.23 -0.95
#